data_AF-A0A7L2RLT0-F1
#
_entry.id   AF-A0A7L2RLT0-F1
#
_cell.length_a   1.000
_cell.length_b   1.000
_cell.length_c   1.000
_cell.angle_alpha   90.00
_cell.angle_beta   90.00
_cell.angle_gamma   90.00
#
_symmetry.space_group_name_H-M   'P 1'
#
loop_
_entity.id
_entity.type
_entity.pdbx_description
1 polymer ?
#
loop_
_entity_poly.entity_id
_entity_poly.type
_entity_poly.pdbx_seq_one_letter_code
_entity_poly.pdbx_strand_id
1 'polypeptide(L)'
;AEGIPRPWRLIYYRARKMFDPNNYKGRYTKEEKEKLKKYYSMHGNDWKKISELMSRSNLSVAMKFSEIKSPVNYGPWTNEEIQKLRHAVKEVMKRRLGLEGAGSLPSEEPKEDLWVEREKLCQQLPWTEIEARVGTRYWRQCKQKWNSILTKKMSKGQQSLKGIKALQTKIALIKSLHEMQVEDANEVNWEELSNALGGVPRSYLQVVFYRVKVSCVPFWQKKSFSDIIDFLVEHKLPAFEEAL
;
A
#
# COMPACT_ATOMS: atom_id res chain seq x y z
N ALA A 1 -10.29 -6.19 -26.90
CA ALA A 1 -10.17 -6.63 -25.49
C ALA A 1 -10.93 -7.95 -25.25
N GLU A 2 -11.58 -8.50 -26.28
CA GLU A 2 -12.16 -9.83 -26.25
C GLU A 2 -11.13 -10.86 -25.75
N GLY A 3 -11.56 -11.74 -24.83
CA GLY A 3 -10.72 -12.79 -24.25
C GLY A 3 -9.83 -12.38 -23.06
N ILE A 4 -9.78 -11.10 -22.65
CA ILE A 4 -9.03 -10.69 -21.46
C ILE A 4 -10.02 -10.32 -20.33
N PRO A 5 -10.02 -11.01 -19.17
CA PRO A 5 -10.93 -10.74 -18.04
C PRO A 5 -10.47 -9.50 -17.26
N ARG A 6 -10.30 -8.37 -17.95
CA ARG A 6 -9.90 -7.08 -17.38
C ARG A 6 -10.65 -5.95 -18.08
N PRO A 7 -11.12 -4.93 -17.36
CA PRO A 7 -11.69 -3.74 -17.96
C PRO A 7 -10.75 -3.15 -19.03
N TRP A 8 -11.28 -2.90 -20.24
CA TRP A 8 -10.47 -2.45 -21.38
C TRP A 8 -9.65 -1.19 -21.07
N ARG A 9 -10.16 -0.29 -20.21
CA ARG A 9 -9.45 0.92 -19.78
C ARG A 9 -8.12 0.59 -19.11
N LEU A 10 -8.07 -0.43 -18.25
CA LEU A 10 -6.84 -0.84 -17.58
C LEU A 10 -5.84 -1.44 -18.57
N ILE A 11 -6.33 -2.19 -19.56
CA ILE A 11 -5.52 -2.73 -20.66
C ILE A 11 -4.92 -1.58 -21.46
N TYR A 12 -5.75 -0.60 -21.85
CA TYR A 12 -5.34 0.59 -22.58
C TYR A 12 -4.29 1.42 -21.82
N TYR A 13 -4.50 1.71 -20.53
CA TYR A 13 -3.51 2.45 -19.73
C TYR A 13 -2.19 1.71 -19.60
N ARG A 14 -2.25 0.38 -19.43
CA ARG A 14 -1.04 -0.46 -19.38
C ARG A 14 -0.30 -0.43 -20.71
N ALA A 15 -1.01 -0.61 -21.83
CA ALA A 15 -0.43 -0.56 -23.17
C ALA A 15 0.25 0.79 -23.42
N ARG A 16 -0.43 1.91 -23.14
CA ARG A 16 0.16 3.25 -23.25
C ARG A 16 1.43 3.41 -22.44
N LYS A 17 1.48 2.87 -21.23
CA LYS A 17 2.69 2.92 -20.40
C LYS A 17 3.81 2.03 -20.97
N MET A 18 3.48 0.84 -21.46
CA MET A 18 4.48 -0.09 -22.01
C MET A 18 5.11 0.43 -23.31
N PHE A 19 4.31 1.07 -24.16
CA PHE A 19 4.75 1.57 -25.47
C PHE A 19 5.13 3.06 -25.48
N ASP A 20 5.20 3.72 -24.33
CA ASP A 20 5.68 5.12 -24.24
C ASP A 20 7.22 5.16 -24.36
N PRO A 21 7.79 5.77 -25.42
CA PRO A 21 9.25 5.85 -25.61
C PRO A 21 9.97 6.68 -24.54
N ASN A 22 9.22 7.51 -23.81
CA ASN A 22 9.70 8.34 -22.71
C ASN A 22 9.58 7.64 -21.35
N ASN A 23 9.11 6.39 -21.32
CA ASN A 23 9.12 5.56 -20.12
C ASN A 23 10.49 4.88 -19.93
N TYR A 24 10.73 4.27 -18.77
CA TYR A 24 11.94 3.50 -18.45
C TYR A 24 13.28 4.27 -18.47
N LYS A 25 13.26 5.61 -18.38
CA LYS A 25 14.46 6.47 -18.33
C LYS A 25 15.24 6.44 -16.99
N GLY A 26 15.00 5.45 -16.12
CA GLY A 26 15.72 5.30 -14.85
C GLY A 26 15.46 6.40 -13.81
N ARG A 27 16.39 6.55 -12.86
CA ARG A 27 16.29 7.51 -11.72
C ARG A 27 16.48 8.95 -12.20
N TYR A 28 15.93 9.91 -11.47
CA TYR A 28 16.14 11.34 -11.74
C TYR A 28 17.48 11.81 -11.15
N THR A 29 18.31 12.45 -11.96
CA THR A 29 19.53 13.12 -11.51
C THR A 29 19.21 14.41 -10.74
N LYS A 30 20.22 15.08 -10.16
CA LYS A 30 20.01 16.35 -9.46
C LYS A 30 19.61 17.46 -10.45
N GLU A 31 20.27 17.49 -11.59
CA GLU A 31 20.06 18.43 -12.68
C GLU A 31 18.65 18.27 -13.27
N GLU A 32 18.17 17.03 -13.43
CA GLU A 32 16.81 16.77 -13.88
C GLU A 32 15.76 17.25 -12.86
N LYS A 33 16.04 17.15 -11.55
CA LYS A 33 15.12 17.66 -10.51
C LYS A 33 15.07 19.19 -10.53
N GLU A 34 16.20 19.85 -10.74
CA GLU A 34 16.27 21.31 -10.86
C GLU A 34 15.56 21.79 -12.13
N LYS A 35 15.78 21.14 -13.27
CA LYS A 35 15.04 21.39 -14.51
C LYS A 35 13.54 21.19 -14.33
N LEU A 36 13.12 20.13 -13.64
CA LEU A 36 11.71 19.87 -13.34
C LEU A 36 11.09 21.00 -12.51
N LYS A 37 11.79 21.50 -11.48
CA LYS A 37 11.32 22.66 -10.70
C LYS A 37 11.23 23.91 -11.57
N LYS A 38 12.23 24.17 -12.42
CA LYS A 38 12.22 25.30 -13.36
C LYS A 38 11.05 25.23 -14.35
N TYR A 39 10.84 24.08 -14.99
CA TYR A 39 9.75 23.89 -15.95
C TYR A 39 8.38 24.00 -15.28
N TYR A 40 8.24 23.51 -14.05
CA TYR A 40 7.02 23.73 -13.27
C TYR A 40 6.76 25.22 -12.99
N SER A 41 7.79 25.98 -12.59
CA SER A 41 7.63 27.43 -12.38
C SER A 41 7.20 28.19 -13.64
N MET A 42 7.51 27.67 -14.84
CA MET A 42 7.15 28.31 -16.12
C MET A 42 5.80 27.84 -16.69
N HIS A 43 5.44 26.57 -16.51
CA HIS A 43 4.27 25.95 -17.17
C HIS A 43 3.20 25.44 -16.19
N GLY A 44 3.42 25.56 -14.88
CA GLY A 44 2.52 25.03 -13.86
C GLY A 44 2.32 23.52 -13.96
N ASN A 45 1.08 23.07 -13.79
CA ASN A 45 0.70 21.66 -13.83
C ASN A 45 0.56 21.08 -15.26
N ASP A 46 1.09 21.73 -16.30
CA ASP A 46 1.09 21.17 -17.66
C ASP A 46 2.13 20.06 -17.81
N TRP A 47 1.81 18.89 -17.25
CA TRP A 47 2.69 17.73 -17.26
C TRP A 47 2.96 17.19 -18.66
N LYS A 48 2.10 17.45 -19.64
CA LYS A 48 2.35 17.06 -21.02
C LYS A 48 3.49 17.89 -21.60
N LYS A 49 3.42 19.21 -21.43
CA LYS A 49 4.50 20.10 -21.88
C LYS A 49 5.82 19.84 -21.17
N ILE A 50 5.78 19.67 -19.85
CA ILE A 50 6.98 19.37 -19.04
C ILE A 50 7.57 18.00 -19.44
N SER A 51 6.72 17.02 -19.74
CA SER A 51 7.14 15.67 -20.21
C SER A 51 7.92 15.72 -21.51
N GLU A 52 7.44 16.51 -22.48
CA GLU A 52 8.11 16.74 -23.76
C GLU A 52 9.48 17.41 -23.54
N LEU A 53 9.56 18.43 -22.67
CA LEU A 53 10.81 19.14 -22.36
C LEU A 53 11.84 18.30 -21.60
N MET A 54 11.39 17.30 -20.84
CA MET A 54 12.24 16.42 -20.04
C MET A 54 12.55 15.08 -20.72
N SER A 55 11.93 14.79 -21.88
CA SER A 55 12.01 13.49 -22.55
C SER A 55 11.71 12.30 -21.60
N ARG A 56 10.75 12.52 -20.68
CA ARG A 56 10.31 11.54 -19.66
C ARG A 56 8.79 11.51 -19.62
N SER A 57 8.19 10.34 -19.39
CA SER A 57 6.73 10.18 -19.39
C SER A 57 6.00 11.17 -18.47
N ASN A 58 4.83 11.63 -18.91
CA ASN A 58 3.96 12.58 -18.19
C ASN A 58 3.72 12.14 -16.74
N LEU A 59 3.35 10.87 -16.54
CA LEU A 59 3.14 10.33 -15.20
C LEU A 59 4.40 10.41 -14.34
N SER A 60 5.59 10.14 -14.91
CA SER A 60 6.85 10.19 -14.17
C SER A 60 7.17 11.60 -13.69
N VAL A 61 7.02 12.62 -14.55
CA VAL A 61 7.31 14.01 -14.17
C VAL A 61 6.34 14.54 -13.13
N ALA A 62 5.04 14.27 -13.27
CA ALA A 62 4.03 14.65 -12.28
C ALA A 62 4.30 13.99 -10.91
N MET A 63 4.58 12.69 -10.92
CA MET A 63 4.90 11.94 -9.71
C MET A 63 6.18 12.45 -9.04
N LYS A 64 7.25 12.67 -9.82
CA LYS A 64 8.51 13.16 -9.28
C LYS A 64 8.37 14.58 -8.73
N PHE A 65 7.63 15.47 -9.41
CA PHE A 65 7.38 16.82 -8.89
C PHE A 65 6.64 16.76 -7.56
N SER A 66 5.60 15.93 -7.45
CA SER A 66 4.87 15.76 -6.18
C SER A 66 5.77 15.35 -5.02
N GLU A 67 6.85 14.61 -5.29
CA GLU A 67 7.84 14.14 -4.30
C GLU A 67 8.85 15.23 -3.91
N ILE A 68 9.18 16.16 -4.83
CA ILE A 68 10.24 17.17 -4.63
C ILE A 68 9.73 18.61 -4.48
N LYS A 69 8.41 18.83 -4.55
CA LYS A 69 7.76 20.15 -4.47
C LYS A 69 8.08 20.89 -3.17
N SER A 70 8.33 20.15 -2.08
CA SER A 70 8.64 20.68 -0.76
C SER A 70 9.98 20.13 -0.26
N PRO A 71 10.66 20.81 0.69
CA PRO A 71 11.82 20.25 1.39
C PRO A 71 11.36 19.06 2.24
N VAL A 72 11.46 17.86 1.66
CA VAL A 72 11.04 16.62 2.31
C VAL A 72 12.19 16.07 3.15
N ASN A 73 11.91 15.75 4.41
CA ASN A 73 12.84 15.03 5.27
C ASN A 73 12.93 13.56 4.82
N TYR A 74 14.14 13.07 4.57
CA TYR A 74 14.41 11.66 4.26
C TYR A 74 15.01 10.89 5.44
N GLY A 75 15.39 11.59 6.53
CA GLY A 75 15.96 10.99 7.75
C GLY A 75 14.94 10.23 8.61
N PRO A 76 15.37 9.72 9.78
CA PRO A 76 14.49 9.05 10.74
C PRO A 76 13.28 9.91 11.13
N TRP A 77 12.14 9.29 11.42
CA TRP A 77 10.95 10.00 11.89
C TRP A 77 11.14 10.42 13.34
N THR A 78 11.01 11.72 13.61
CA THR A 78 11.02 12.22 15.00
C THR A 78 9.70 11.91 15.69
N ASN A 79 9.67 12.02 17.03
CA ASN A 79 8.44 11.80 17.80
C ASN A 79 7.37 12.84 17.45
N GLU A 80 7.78 14.09 17.21
CA GLU A 80 6.92 15.20 16.80
C GLU A 80 6.28 14.92 15.43
N GLU A 81 7.05 14.43 14.46
CA GLU A 81 6.53 14.04 13.15
C GLU A 81 5.53 12.88 13.26
N ILE A 82 5.79 11.91 14.14
CA ILE A 82 4.88 10.78 14.39
C ILE A 82 3.58 11.26 15.02
N GLN A 83 3.63 12.19 15.99
CA GLN A 83 2.43 12.76 16.61
C GLN A 83 1.61 13.58 15.61
N LYS A 84 2.26 14.43 14.81
CA LYS A 84 1.60 15.18 13.72
C LYS A 84 0.91 14.25 12.72
N LEU A 85 1.59 13.16 12.32
CA LEU A 85 0.99 12.16 11.43
C LEU A 85 -0.24 11.49 12.06
N ARG A 86 -0.15 11.08 13.34
CA ARG A 86 -1.29 10.48 14.05
C ARG A 86 -2.45 11.46 14.08
N HIS A 87 -2.21 12.69 14.53
CA HIS A 87 -3.22 13.75 14.62
C HIS A 87 -3.87 14.02 13.25
N ALA A 88 -3.08 14.21 12.21
CA ALA A 88 -3.60 14.44 10.85
C ALA A 88 -4.50 13.29 10.35
N VAL A 89 -4.14 12.04 10.65
CA VAL A 89 -4.99 10.89 10.31
C VAL A 89 -6.25 10.85 11.18
N LYS A 90 -6.15 11.14 12.49
CA LYS A 90 -7.31 11.24 13.41
C LYS A 90 -8.37 12.18 12.85
N GLU A 91 -7.95 13.39 12.48
CA GLU A 91 -8.83 14.45 12.00
C GLU A 91 -9.50 14.09 10.68
N VAL A 92 -8.73 13.55 9.72
CA VAL A 92 -9.28 13.14 8.41
C VAL A 92 -10.30 12.01 8.57
N MET A 93 -10.07 11.08 9.50
CA MET A 93 -11.05 10.03 9.81
C MET A 93 -12.30 10.59 10.49
N LYS A 94 -12.14 11.49 11.47
CA LYS A 94 -13.26 12.13 12.17
C LYS A 94 -14.18 12.87 11.20
N ARG A 95 -13.60 13.65 10.30
CA ARG A 95 -14.33 14.36 9.24
C ARG A 95 -15.09 13.40 8.33
N ARG A 96 -14.44 12.33 7.85
CA ARG A 96 -15.06 11.36 6.95
C ARG A 96 -16.18 10.55 7.59
N LEU A 97 -16.12 10.33 8.90
CA LEU A 97 -17.15 9.63 9.66
C LEU A 97 -18.30 10.56 10.11
N GLY A 98 -18.28 11.84 9.72
CA GLY A 98 -19.36 12.79 10.06
C GLY A 98 -19.41 13.17 11.55
N LEU A 99 -18.36 12.88 12.32
CA LEU A 99 -18.27 13.19 13.76
C LEU A 99 -17.94 14.67 14.05
N GLU A 100 -17.97 15.55 13.05
CA GLU A 100 -17.78 17.00 13.21
C GLU A 100 -19.04 17.70 13.78
N GLY A 101 -20.14 16.98 14.05
CA GLY A 101 -21.41 17.54 14.57
C GLY A 101 -21.73 17.35 16.06
N ALA A 102 -20.89 16.68 16.85
CA ALA A 102 -21.11 16.57 18.30
C ALA A 102 -20.39 17.72 19.02
N GLY A 103 -21.08 18.86 19.11
CA GLY A 103 -20.63 20.05 19.81
C GLY A 103 -20.41 19.81 21.31
N SER A 104 -19.46 20.59 21.83
CA SER A 104 -19.14 20.87 23.23
C SER A 104 -20.22 20.57 24.27
N LEU A 105 -19.95 19.64 25.17
CA LEU A 105 -20.41 19.66 26.56
C LEU A 105 -19.27 19.11 27.46
N PRO A 106 -18.89 19.80 28.54
CA PRO A 106 -17.83 19.36 29.43
C PRO A 106 -18.44 18.54 30.57
N SER A 107 -18.26 17.22 30.58
CA SER A 107 -18.09 16.44 31.82
C SER A 107 -17.88 14.95 31.51
N GLU A 108 -17.00 14.36 32.32
CA GLU A 108 -16.66 12.95 32.49
C GLU A 108 -15.88 12.28 31.35
N GLU A 109 -14.64 11.94 31.67
CA GLU A 109 -13.64 11.33 30.79
C GLU A 109 -14.21 10.17 29.95
N PRO A 110 -14.39 10.35 28.63
CA PRO A 110 -14.65 9.23 27.76
C PRO A 110 -13.31 8.58 27.45
N LYS A 111 -13.07 7.43 28.10
CA LYS A 111 -11.98 6.47 27.81
C LYS A 111 -11.45 6.64 26.38
N GLU A 112 -10.21 7.11 26.26
CA GLU A 112 -9.50 7.44 25.02
C GLU A 112 -9.38 6.29 23.97
N ASP A 113 -9.99 5.13 24.22
CA ASP A 113 -9.62 3.85 23.61
C ASP A 113 -10.67 3.21 22.67
N LEU A 114 -11.80 3.86 22.38
CA LEU A 114 -12.70 3.39 21.29
C LEU A 114 -12.26 3.99 19.95
N TRP A 115 -10.99 3.83 19.63
CA TRP A 115 -10.37 4.31 18.41
C TRP A 115 -10.76 3.38 17.24
N VAL A 116 -11.85 3.72 16.54
CA VAL A 116 -12.23 3.38 15.15
C VAL A 116 -12.01 1.91 14.75
N GLU A 117 -13.09 1.18 14.45
CA GLU A 117 -13.07 -0.21 13.96
C GLU A 117 -11.87 -0.49 13.03
N ARG A 118 -11.15 -1.57 13.33
CA ARG A 118 -9.93 -2.03 12.66
C ARG A 118 -9.96 -1.93 11.14
N GLU A 119 -11.14 -2.14 10.56
CA GLU A 119 -11.40 -2.08 9.12
C GLU A 119 -11.38 -0.65 8.55
N LYS A 120 -11.91 0.33 9.31
CA LYS A 120 -11.93 1.75 8.94
C LYS A 120 -10.52 2.37 8.90
N LEU A 121 -9.58 1.84 9.69
CA LEU A 121 -8.16 2.25 9.67
C LEU A 121 -7.42 1.82 8.38
N CYS A 122 -7.93 0.81 7.67
CA CYS A 122 -7.37 0.30 6.42
C CYS A 122 -7.98 0.94 5.15
N GLN A 123 -8.93 1.87 5.30
CA GLN A 123 -9.58 2.53 4.16
C GLN A 123 -8.64 3.46 3.40
N GLN A 124 -9.02 3.82 2.17
CA GLN A 124 -8.26 4.75 1.33
C GLN A 124 -8.26 6.17 1.90
N LEU A 125 -7.23 6.52 2.66
CA LEU A 125 -7.02 7.87 3.19
C LEU A 125 -6.50 8.84 2.11
N PRO A 126 -6.91 10.13 2.15
CA PRO A 126 -6.43 11.18 1.25
C PRO A 126 -5.03 11.63 1.68
N TRP A 127 -4.02 10.84 1.30
CA TRP A 127 -2.64 11.06 1.75
C TRP A 127 -2.04 12.42 1.38
N THR A 128 -2.52 13.04 0.31
CA THR A 128 -2.12 14.41 -0.10
C THR A 128 -2.57 15.47 0.90
N GLU A 129 -3.75 15.31 1.51
CA GLU A 129 -4.23 16.19 2.59
C GLU A 129 -3.42 15.96 3.86
N ILE A 130 -3.14 14.69 4.18
CA ILE A 130 -2.33 14.32 5.35
C ILE A 130 -0.90 14.86 5.23
N GLU A 131 -0.30 14.78 4.03
CA GLU A 131 0.99 15.40 3.72
C GLU A 131 0.98 16.89 4.03
N ALA A 132 -0.04 17.63 3.57
CA ALA A 132 -0.13 19.07 3.80
C ALA A 132 -0.19 19.42 5.29
N ARG A 133 -0.87 18.61 6.11
CA ARG A 133 -0.94 18.79 7.57
C ARG A 133 0.35 18.41 8.30
N VAL A 134 1.04 17.37 7.83
CA VAL A 134 2.32 16.93 8.42
C VAL A 134 3.45 17.92 8.08
N GLY A 135 3.45 18.46 6.86
CA GLY A 135 4.35 19.51 6.39
C GLY A 135 5.80 19.10 6.13
N THR A 136 6.33 18.12 6.87
CA THR A 136 7.75 17.72 6.81
C THR A 136 8.04 16.49 5.92
N ARG A 137 7.01 15.76 5.50
CA ARG A 137 7.11 14.46 4.82
C ARG A 137 6.19 14.37 3.62
N TYR A 138 6.65 13.67 2.58
CA TYR A 138 5.87 13.36 1.38
C TYR A 138 4.75 12.36 1.67
N TRP A 139 3.62 12.46 0.96
CA TRP A 139 2.44 11.61 1.22
C TRP A 139 2.72 10.10 1.20
N ARG A 140 3.65 9.62 0.37
CA ARG A 140 4.05 8.20 0.37
C ARG A 140 4.78 7.80 1.64
N GLN A 141 5.63 8.70 2.18
CA GLN A 141 6.30 8.47 3.45
C GLN A 141 5.28 8.44 4.59
N CYS A 142 4.31 9.36 4.60
CA CYS A 142 3.20 9.37 5.55
C CYS A 142 2.42 8.05 5.49
N LYS A 143 2.04 7.59 4.29
CA LYS A 143 1.36 6.31 4.08
C LYS A 143 2.17 5.12 4.60
N GLN A 144 3.45 5.06 4.24
CA GLN A 144 4.34 3.97 4.67
C GLN A 144 4.51 3.96 6.19
N LYS A 145 4.73 5.12 6.81
CA LYS A 145 4.88 5.23 8.26
C LYS A 145 3.60 4.87 8.99
N TRP A 146 2.45 5.34 8.50
CA TRP A 146 1.15 4.99 9.07
C TRP A 146 0.89 3.50 9.00
N ASN A 147 1.13 2.86 7.85
CA ASN A 147 1.03 1.41 7.72
C ASN A 147 1.94 0.69 8.73
N SER A 148 3.17 1.17 8.94
CA SER A 148 4.07 0.61 9.96
C SER A 148 3.51 0.77 11.38
N ILE A 149 2.92 1.92 11.71
CA ILE A 149 2.28 2.17 13.01
C ILE A 149 1.06 1.25 13.18
N LEU A 150 0.22 1.12 12.14
CA LEU A 150 -0.92 0.22 12.15
C LEU A 150 -0.48 -1.22 12.35
N THR A 151 0.48 -1.73 11.58
CA THR A 151 0.99 -3.10 11.74
C THR A 151 1.50 -3.34 13.17
N LYS A 152 2.24 -2.38 13.76
CA LYS A 152 2.72 -2.49 15.15
C LYS A 152 1.61 -2.48 16.19
N LYS A 153 0.56 -1.67 15.99
CA LYS A 153 -0.60 -1.62 16.89
C LYS A 153 -1.45 -2.89 16.78
N MET A 154 -1.69 -3.35 15.56
CA MET A 154 -2.45 -4.57 15.27
C MET A 154 -1.75 -5.80 15.83
N SER A 155 -0.41 -5.81 15.84
CA SER A 155 0.36 -6.92 16.40
C SER A 155 0.50 -6.91 17.93
N LYS A 156 -0.06 -5.94 18.68
CA LYS A 156 0.00 -5.85 20.17
C LYS A 156 1.36 -6.24 20.77
N GLY A 157 2.47 -5.73 20.23
CA GLY A 157 3.81 -6.06 20.76
C GLY A 157 4.30 -7.48 20.46
N GLN A 158 3.56 -8.30 19.70
CA GLN A 158 4.16 -9.43 18.99
C GLN A 158 5.20 -8.83 18.06
N GLN A 159 6.48 -9.05 18.39
CA GLN A 159 7.61 -8.78 17.52
C GLN A 159 7.23 -9.20 16.11
N SER A 160 7.53 -8.33 15.14
CA SER A 160 7.34 -8.55 13.71
C SER A 160 7.39 -10.05 13.39
N LEU A 161 6.36 -10.59 12.74
CA LEU A 161 6.37 -11.94 12.16
C LEU A 161 7.67 -12.13 11.38
N LYS A 162 8.71 -12.61 12.05
CA LYS A 162 10.07 -12.83 11.56
C LYS A 162 10.46 -14.22 12.04
N GLY A 163 11.21 -14.94 11.21
CA GLY A 163 11.55 -16.33 11.47
C GLY A 163 10.34 -17.26 11.47
N ILE A 164 10.31 -18.19 12.42
CA ILE A 164 9.38 -19.31 12.56
C ILE A 164 7.91 -18.87 12.45
N LYS A 165 7.51 -17.78 13.11
CA LYS A 165 6.11 -17.32 13.10
C LYS A 165 5.64 -16.82 11.73
N ALA A 166 6.55 -16.25 10.93
CA ALA A 166 6.25 -15.87 9.55
C ALA A 166 6.08 -17.09 8.65
N LEU A 167 6.86 -18.14 8.92
CA LEU A 167 6.78 -19.41 8.20
C LEU A 167 5.49 -20.14 8.54
N GLN A 168 5.12 -20.20 9.83
CA GLN A 168 3.81 -20.71 10.28
C GLN A 168 2.65 -19.96 9.63
N THR A 169 2.72 -18.62 9.54
CA THR A 169 1.68 -17.83 8.87
C THR A 169 1.58 -18.17 7.38
N LYS A 170 2.70 -18.43 6.69
CA LYS A 170 2.70 -18.84 5.27
C LYS A 170 2.10 -20.23 5.09
N ILE A 171 2.50 -21.19 5.93
CA ILE A 171 1.99 -22.57 5.91
C ILE A 171 0.48 -22.56 6.13
N ALA A 172 0.03 -21.91 7.21
CA ALA A 172 -1.38 -21.83 7.55
C ALA A 172 -2.19 -21.09 6.47
N LEU A 173 -1.64 -19.99 5.91
CA LEU A 173 -2.29 -19.29 4.80
C LEU A 173 -2.45 -20.19 3.55
N ILE A 174 -1.43 -20.97 3.17
CA ILE A 174 -1.51 -21.86 2.01
C ILE A 174 -2.52 -22.99 2.27
N LYS A 175 -2.49 -23.61 3.47
CA LYS A 175 -3.45 -24.67 3.84
C LYS A 175 -4.89 -24.16 3.83
N SER A 176 -5.16 -23.04 4.48
CA SER A 176 -6.51 -22.47 4.51
C SER A 176 -6.99 -22.01 3.13
N LEU A 177 -6.10 -21.51 2.25
CA LEU A 177 -6.48 -21.19 0.88
C LEU A 177 -6.82 -22.43 0.04
N HIS A 178 -6.15 -23.56 0.28
CA HIS A 178 -6.45 -24.84 -0.37
C HIS A 178 -7.75 -25.47 0.15
N GLU A 179 -8.00 -25.41 1.46
CA GLU A 179 -9.24 -25.89 2.08
C GLU A 179 -10.47 -25.13 1.60
N MET A 180 -10.34 -23.83 1.31
CA MET A 180 -11.45 -23.01 0.82
C MET A 180 -11.84 -23.31 -0.65
N GLN A 181 -11.04 -24.09 -1.40
CA GLN A 181 -11.35 -24.54 -2.78
C GLN A 181 -11.84 -23.42 -3.71
N VAL A 182 -11.26 -22.23 -3.57
CA VAL A 182 -11.72 -21.03 -4.27
C VAL A 182 -11.07 -20.92 -5.65
N GLU A 183 -11.84 -20.57 -6.68
CA GLU A 183 -11.34 -20.43 -8.06
C GLU A 183 -10.80 -19.00 -8.36
N ASP A 184 -11.15 -18.00 -7.54
CA ASP A 184 -10.66 -16.61 -7.67
C ASP A 184 -10.18 -16.01 -6.33
N ALA A 185 -9.10 -15.23 -6.37
CA ALA A 185 -8.61 -14.46 -5.24
C ALA A 185 -9.62 -13.44 -4.65
N ASN A 186 -10.63 -13.05 -5.43
CA ASN A 186 -11.70 -12.14 -5.03
C ASN A 186 -12.80 -12.84 -4.21
N GLU A 187 -12.93 -14.15 -4.34
CA GLU A 187 -13.89 -14.98 -3.59
C GLU A 187 -13.33 -15.43 -2.24
N VAL A 188 -12.02 -15.25 -2.04
CA VAL A 188 -11.37 -15.53 -0.75
C VAL A 188 -11.88 -14.56 0.32
N ASN A 189 -12.48 -15.12 1.37
CA ASN A 189 -12.83 -14.37 2.57
C ASN A 189 -11.58 -14.09 3.42
N TRP A 190 -10.84 -13.05 3.03
CA TRP A 190 -9.61 -12.62 3.72
C TRP A 190 -9.84 -12.18 5.17
N GLU A 191 -11.09 -11.89 5.55
CA GLU A 191 -11.46 -11.46 6.89
C GLU A 191 -11.56 -12.64 7.85
N GLU A 192 -12.16 -13.73 7.40
CA GLU A 192 -12.16 -15.01 8.10
C GLU A 192 -10.74 -15.56 8.28
N LEU A 193 -9.92 -15.50 7.22
CA LEU A 193 -8.49 -15.88 7.29
C LEU A 193 -7.70 -14.98 8.25
N SER A 194 -7.98 -13.67 8.28
CA SER A 194 -7.37 -12.73 9.22
C SER A 194 -7.66 -13.13 10.67
N ASN A 195 -8.89 -13.53 10.96
CA ASN A 195 -9.30 -13.95 12.30
C ASN A 195 -8.71 -15.31 12.68
N ALA A 196 -8.78 -16.29 11.79
CA ALA A 196 -8.24 -17.64 12.00
C ALA A 196 -6.72 -17.65 12.24
N LEU A 197 -5.98 -16.76 11.54
CA LEU A 197 -4.51 -16.65 11.66
C LEU A 197 -4.05 -15.77 12.84
N GLY A 198 -4.91 -15.56 13.85
CA GLY A 198 -4.54 -14.83 15.07
C GLY A 198 -4.61 -13.31 14.94
N GLY A 199 -5.52 -12.79 14.11
CA GLY A 199 -5.76 -11.35 13.97
C GLY A 199 -4.76 -10.63 13.05
N VAL A 200 -4.18 -11.34 12.09
CA VAL A 200 -3.22 -10.78 11.13
C VAL A 200 -3.96 -9.95 10.08
N PRO A 201 -3.61 -8.66 9.85
CA PRO A 201 -4.39 -7.80 8.94
C PRO A 201 -4.57 -8.40 7.53
N ARG A 202 -5.80 -8.36 6.99
CA ARG A 202 -6.12 -8.83 5.63
C ARG A 202 -5.14 -8.32 4.55
N SER A 203 -4.74 -7.06 4.64
CA SER A 203 -3.80 -6.44 3.70
C SER A 203 -2.40 -7.06 3.80
N TYR A 204 -2.01 -7.51 4.99
CA TYR A 204 -0.75 -8.21 5.18
C TYR A 204 -0.81 -9.61 4.58
N LEU A 205 -1.89 -10.37 4.82
CA LEU A 205 -2.10 -11.69 4.22
C LEU A 205 -2.08 -11.63 2.69
N GLN A 206 -2.74 -10.64 2.09
CA GLN A 206 -2.72 -10.40 0.64
C GLN A 206 -1.30 -10.12 0.12
N VAL A 207 -0.51 -9.33 0.86
CA VAL A 207 0.90 -9.06 0.49
C VAL A 207 1.77 -10.30 0.66
N VAL A 208 1.56 -11.10 1.70
CA VAL A 208 2.29 -12.37 1.91
C VAL A 208 1.96 -13.34 0.79
N PHE A 209 0.68 -13.57 0.49
CA PHE A 209 0.25 -14.42 -0.60
C PHE A 209 0.81 -13.96 -1.94
N TYR A 210 0.71 -12.65 -2.25
CA TYR A 210 1.27 -12.10 -3.48
C TYR A 210 2.79 -12.37 -3.60
N ARG A 211 3.54 -12.20 -2.50
CA ARG A 211 4.98 -12.48 -2.50
C ARG A 211 5.26 -13.96 -2.73
N VAL A 212 4.60 -14.85 -2.00
CA VAL A 212 4.76 -16.31 -2.13
C VAL A 212 4.43 -16.75 -3.56
N LYS A 213 3.31 -16.28 -4.11
CA LYS A 213 2.93 -16.53 -5.51
C LYS A 213 4.03 -16.11 -6.48
N VAL A 214 4.52 -14.88 -6.37
CA VAL A 214 5.51 -14.33 -7.32
C VAL A 214 6.89 -14.97 -7.16
N SER A 215 7.31 -15.31 -5.94
CA SER A 215 8.64 -15.89 -5.68
C SER A 215 8.71 -17.39 -5.90
N CYS A 216 7.62 -18.10 -5.66
CA CYS A 216 7.66 -19.55 -5.56
C CYS A 216 6.97 -20.26 -6.73
N VAL A 217 6.05 -19.62 -7.45
CA VAL A 217 5.30 -20.25 -8.54
C VAL A 217 5.86 -19.80 -9.90
N PRO A 218 6.50 -20.70 -10.66
CA PRO A 218 6.97 -20.41 -12.01
C PRO A 218 5.79 -20.07 -12.92
N PHE A 219 5.99 -19.07 -13.79
CA PHE A 219 4.98 -18.64 -14.78
C PHE A 219 3.58 -18.41 -14.20
N TRP A 220 3.47 -17.96 -12.94
CA TRP A 220 2.19 -17.73 -12.25
C TRP A 220 1.19 -16.85 -13.03
N GLN A 221 1.64 -16.05 -13.99
CA GLN A 221 0.79 -15.23 -14.86
C GLN A 221 -0.07 -16.04 -15.84
N LYS A 222 0.30 -17.30 -16.09
CA LYS A 222 -0.39 -18.23 -17.01
C LYS A 222 -1.15 -19.35 -16.28
N LYS A 223 -1.19 -19.32 -14.94
CA LYS A 223 -1.84 -20.32 -14.10
C LYS A 223 -3.13 -19.75 -13.50
N SER A 224 -4.15 -20.59 -13.33
CA SER A 224 -5.36 -20.20 -12.59
C SER A 224 -5.03 -19.97 -11.11
N PHE A 225 -5.97 -19.40 -10.35
CA PHE A 225 -5.74 -19.20 -8.92
C PHE A 225 -5.66 -20.54 -8.16
N SER A 226 -6.48 -21.53 -8.54
CA SER A 226 -6.41 -22.90 -8.02
C SER A 226 -5.08 -23.57 -8.38
N ASP A 227 -4.64 -23.52 -9.65
CA ASP A 227 -3.35 -24.09 -10.10
C ASP A 227 -2.15 -23.49 -9.33
N ILE A 228 -2.27 -22.23 -8.91
CA ILE A 228 -1.25 -21.54 -8.12
C ILE A 228 -1.24 -22.06 -6.68
N ILE A 229 -2.41 -22.29 -6.08
CA ILE A 229 -2.53 -22.84 -4.73
C ILE A 229 -2.05 -24.29 -4.73
N ASP A 230 -2.49 -25.11 -5.67
CA ASP A 230 -2.11 -26.51 -5.79
C ASP A 230 -0.59 -26.65 -5.94
N PHE A 231 0.02 -25.85 -6.82
CA PHE A 231 1.46 -25.80 -6.95
C PHE A 231 2.17 -25.42 -5.64
N LEU A 232 1.61 -24.47 -4.88
CA LEU A 232 2.17 -24.07 -3.59
C LEU A 232 2.04 -25.19 -2.55
N VAL A 233 0.93 -25.92 -2.54
CA VAL A 233 0.70 -27.08 -1.66
C VAL A 233 1.64 -28.24 -2.02
N GLU A 234 1.79 -28.56 -3.29
CA GLU A 234 2.60 -29.71 -3.73
C GLU A 234 4.11 -29.47 -3.59
N HIS A 235 4.59 -28.27 -3.96
CA HIS A 235 6.03 -28.05 -4.12
C HIS A 235 6.67 -27.12 -3.09
N LYS A 236 5.87 -26.36 -2.32
CA LYS A 236 6.41 -25.32 -1.43
C LYS A 236 5.97 -25.48 0.01
N LEU A 237 4.78 -26.02 0.25
CA LEU A 237 4.31 -26.34 1.58
C LEU A 237 5.25 -27.33 2.29
N PRO A 238 5.71 -28.44 1.67
CA PRO A 238 6.62 -29.38 2.33
C PRO A 238 7.95 -28.71 2.70
N ALA A 239 8.52 -27.93 1.78
CA ALA A 239 9.76 -27.19 2.03
C ALA A 239 9.61 -26.11 3.12
N PHE A 240 8.41 -25.54 3.30
CA PHE A 240 8.14 -24.62 4.40
C PHE A 240 7.94 -25.35 5.72
N GLU A 241 7.36 -26.54 5.72
CA GLU A 241 7.21 -27.38 6.91
C GLU A 241 8.54 -27.96 7.39
N GLU A 242 9.43 -28.36 6.47
CA GLU A 242 10.80 -28.82 6.80
C GLU A 242 11.69 -27.71 7.35
N ALA A 243 11.46 -26.46 6.93
CA ALA A 243 12.23 -25.31 7.37
C ALA A 243 11.72 -24.67 8.68
N LEU A 244 10.65 -25.22 9.26
CA LEU A 244 10.00 -24.75 10.48
C LEU A 244 10.62 -25.37 11.73
#